data_AF-A0A0B2UU45-F1
#
_entry.id   AF-A0A0B2UU45-F1
#
_cell.length_a   1.000
_cell.length_b   1.000
_cell.length_c   1.000
_cell.angle_alpha   90.00
_cell.angle_beta   90.00
_cell.angle_gamma   90.00
#
_symmetry.space_group_name_H-M   'P 1'
#
loop_
_entity.id
_entity.type
_entity.pdbx_description
1 polymer ?
#
loop_
_entity_poly.entity_id
_entity_poly.type
_entity_poly.pdbx_seq_one_letter_code
_entity_poly.pdbx_strand_id
1 'polypeptide(L)'
;MDRVKHEEKENVGVNCEEKQGHARAVCEASEFNDETMERIVLRAELTAKMSDELGSLNFLSNGSGGRYDDTLSYHVISNRCQLDPNQCELKLIWLLQLSNMFSAHLPAMNTEYITRVVFDERHRSLIIVKNRREVIAGACFRLFPKRGFSELAFFAVSHDEQLKGYGKRLMALLQDYHTSECHIYHILTYADKTATRFFKKQGFSANIKLDKERYDGYIRHYKYAIFMDCQLDPSIVYSLLNENGETLKKLYKCAVEELNVDHNRLYEGINEDGDTRFPLSKIAGLEHSPQIPAAAKQHDVEIKRILDKMKNHKSAWPFLKPVDADRMPQNDKTVEYPMDLQMINERLDRGYYVHERLFIADLRRMLNNCFKSNPTNSTYYEAGYELCAVARRLVKRAFPKSDIFPELPSFKPH
;
A
#
# COMPACT_ATOMS: atom_id res chain seq x y z
N MET A 1 -14.41 37.65 -53.87
CA MET A 1 -13.43 36.79 -53.20
C MET A 1 -12.85 37.62 -52.07
N ASP A 2 -13.22 37.54 -50.79
CA ASP A 2 -14.15 36.70 -50.03
C ASP A 2 -14.72 37.56 -48.91
N ARG A 3 -16.03 37.45 -48.65
CA ARG A 3 -16.71 38.01 -47.47
C ARG A 3 -16.92 36.87 -46.49
N VAL A 4 -16.25 36.93 -45.34
CA VAL A 4 -16.43 36.00 -44.23
C VAL A 4 -17.77 36.30 -43.55
N LYS A 5 -18.65 35.31 -43.51
CA LYS A 5 -19.93 35.32 -42.79
C LYS A 5 -19.75 34.81 -41.37
N HIS A 6 -20.40 35.49 -40.43
CA HIS A 6 -20.83 34.95 -39.14
C HIS A 6 -21.85 33.83 -39.35
N GLU A 7 -21.70 32.72 -38.64
CA GLU A 7 -22.78 31.79 -38.33
C GLU A 7 -22.68 31.35 -36.86
N GLU A 8 -23.71 31.72 -36.10
CA GLU A 8 -24.16 31.08 -34.87
C GLU A 8 -24.75 29.70 -35.18
N LYS A 9 -24.60 28.74 -34.25
CA LYS A 9 -25.40 27.52 -34.02
C LYS A 9 -24.67 26.67 -32.97
N GLU A 10 -25.29 25.98 -32.03
CA GLU A 10 -26.65 25.95 -31.52
C GLU A 10 -26.57 25.21 -30.18
N ASN A 11 -27.42 25.63 -29.26
CA ASN A 11 -27.55 25.12 -27.91
C ASN A 11 -28.33 23.78 -27.94
N VAL A 12 -27.72 22.68 -27.53
CA VAL A 12 -28.47 21.41 -27.30
C VAL A 12 -28.65 21.24 -25.80
N GLY A 13 -29.74 21.80 -25.30
CA GLY A 13 -30.30 21.44 -24.02
C GLY A 13 -30.92 20.04 -24.11
N VAL A 14 -30.45 19.13 -23.27
CA VAL A 14 -31.21 17.92 -22.94
C VAL A 14 -31.85 18.16 -21.58
N ASN A 15 -33.12 18.54 -21.63
CA ASN A 15 -34.06 18.44 -20.52
C ASN A 15 -34.24 16.95 -20.17
N CYS A 16 -33.96 16.56 -18.93
CA CYS A 16 -34.54 15.36 -18.35
C CYS A 16 -35.29 15.77 -17.09
N GLU A 17 -36.60 15.78 -17.26
CA GLU A 17 -37.63 16.15 -16.30
C GLU A 17 -37.55 15.33 -15.01
N GLU A 18 -37.95 16.01 -13.95
CA GLU A 18 -38.25 15.48 -12.63
C GLU A 18 -39.13 14.22 -12.71
N LYS A 19 -38.62 13.12 -12.19
CA LYS A 19 -39.47 12.09 -11.59
C LYS A 19 -39.25 12.09 -10.10
N GLN A 20 -40.17 12.77 -9.42
CA GLN A 20 -40.46 12.60 -8.00
C GLN A 20 -40.74 11.11 -7.73
N GLY A 21 -39.75 10.41 -7.21
CA GLY A 21 -39.90 9.11 -6.55
C GLY A 21 -39.57 9.31 -5.08
N HIS A 22 -40.61 9.37 -4.25
CA HIS A 22 -40.49 9.37 -2.80
C HIS A 22 -39.74 8.12 -2.32
N ALA A 23 -38.46 8.29 -2.02
CA ALA A 23 -37.74 7.45 -1.07
C ALA A 23 -37.17 8.39 -0.01
N ARG A 24 -37.94 8.56 1.07
CA ARG A 24 -37.49 9.16 2.33
C ARG A 24 -36.33 8.31 2.87
N ALA A 25 -35.12 8.59 2.42
CA ALA A 25 -33.93 8.33 3.22
C ALA A 25 -33.77 9.55 4.12
N VAL A 26 -34.35 9.43 5.32
CA VAL A 26 -34.09 10.31 6.45
C VAL A 26 -32.61 10.14 6.78
N CYS A 27 -31.75 10.98 6.17
CA CYS A 27 -30.45 11.28 6.76
C CYS A 27 -30.72 12.33 7.83
N GLU A 28 -31.13 11.86 9.01
CA GLU A 28 -31.02 12.62 10.24
C GLU A 28 -29.59 13.13 10.33
N ALA A 29 -29.45 14.46 10.21
CA ALA A 29 -28.25 15.17 10.58
C ALA A 29 -28.12 15.07 12.10
N SER A 30 -27.63 13.93 12.59
CA SER A 30 -27.28 13.73 13.98
C SER A 30 -26.20 14.74 14.36
N GLU A 31 -26.41 15.41 15.49
CA GLU A 31 -25.55 16.43 16.09
C GLU A 31 -24.07 15.99 16.13
N PHE A 32 -23.24 16.54 15.23
CA PHE A 32 -21.79 16.35 15.24
C PHE A 32 -21.16 17.37 16.20
N ASN A 33 -21.21 17.04 17.49
CA ASN A 33 -20.79 17.89 18.60
C ASN A 33 -19.34 17.61 19.02
N ASP A 34 -18.69 18.62 19.60
CA ASP A 34 -17.33 18.59 20.16
C ASP A 34 -17.10 17.35 21.06
N GLU A 35 -18.17 16.83 21.69
CA GLU A 35 -18.22 15.55 22.44
C GLU A 35 -17.69 14.33 21.69
N THR A 36 -17.80 14.31 20.35
CA THR A 36 -17.38 13.16 19.53
C THR A 36 -15.86 13.15 19.37
N MET A 37 -15.27 14.33 19.17
CA MET A 37 -13.82 14.48 19.14
C MET A 37 -13.24 14.26 20.54
N GLU A 38 -13.90 14.78 21.58
CA GLU A 38 -13.56 14.47 22.96
C GLU A 38 -13.63 12.96 23.21
N ARG A 39 -14.63 12.23 22.71
CA ARG A 39 -14.68 10.77 22.80
C ARG A 39 -13.53 10.06 22.10
N ILE A 40 -13.13 10.50 20.91
CA ILE A 40 -11.97 9.93 20.20
C ILE A 40 -10.68 10.16 21.02
N VAL A 41 -10.47 11.40 21.48
CA VAL A 41 -9.30 11.77 22.28
C VAL A 41 -9.30 11.01 23.60
N LEU A 42 -10.42 10.99 24.32
CA LEU A 42 -10.58 10.24 25.57
C LEU A 42 -10.39 8.74 25.36
N ARG A 43 -10.89 8.15 24.25
CA ARG A 43 -10.67 6.73 23.94
C ARG A 43 -9.20 6.44 23.68
N ALA A 44 -8.53 7.28 22.90
CA ALA A 44 -7.09 7.16 22.66
C ALA A 44 -6.31 7.26 23.98
N GLU A 45 -6.62 8.25 24.82
CA GLU A 45 -5.96 8.49 26.10
C GLU A 45 -6.25 7.41 27.15
N LEU A 46 -7.48 6.91 27.24
CA LEU A 46 -7.84 5.79 28.12
C LEU A 46 -7.11 4.52 27.70
N THR A 47 -7.01 4.26 26.39
CA THR A 47 -6.30 3.10 25.88
C THR A 47 -4.80 3.21 26.16
N ALA A 48 -4.19 4.40 26.01
CA ALA A 48 -2.81 4.68 26.40
C ALA A 48 -2.56 4.45 27.91
N LYS A 49 -3.47 4.93 28.77
CA LYS A 49 -3.38 4.75 30.22
C LYS A 49 -3.53 3.28 30.65
N MET A 50 -4.42 2.52 30.00
CA MET A 50 -4.57 1.09 30.26
C MET A 50 -3.32 0.29 29.85
N SER A 51 -2.61 0.70 28.78
CA SER A 51 -1.32 0.09 28.44
C SER A 51 -0.21 0.42 29.45
N ASP A 52 -0.24 1.60 30.08
CA ASP A 52 0.71 1.98 31.13
C ASP A 52 0.45 1.24 32.46
N GLU A 53 -0.81 1.00 32.84
CA GLU A 53 -1.16 0.28 34.08
C GLU A 53 -0.76 -1.21 34.04
N LEU A 54 -0.71 -1.82 32.86
CA LEU A 54 -0.21 -3.19 32.67
C LEU A 54 1.32 -3.29 32.63
N GLY A 55 2.02 -2.15 32.66
CA GLY A 55 3.47 -2.00 32.48
C GLY A 55 4.17 -1.29 33.64
N SER A 56 3.94 -1.72 34.88
CA SER A 56 4.75 -1.26 36.02
C SER A 56 6.17 -1.83 35.97
N LEU A 57 7.06 -1.24 35.15
CA LEU A 57 8.47 -0.97 35.47
C LEU A 57 9.16 -0.17 34.34
N ASN A 58 9.59 1.05 34.69
CA ASN A 58 10.65 1.85 34.05
C ASN A 58 10.39 2.42 32.63
N PHE A 59 9.90 3.66 32.55
CA PHE A 59 10.64 4.79 31.95
C PHE A 59 9.92 6.15 32.18
N LEU A 60 9.85 6.60 33.44
CA LEU A 60 9.74 8.02 33.76
C LEU A 60 11.13 8.55 34.13
N SER A 61 11.98 8.84 33.15
CA SER A 61 13.01 9.89 33.25
C SER A 61 13.69 10.12 31.90
N ASN A 62 13.20 11.09 31.15
CA ASN A 62 14.00 12.20 30.63
C ASN A 62 13.09 13.12 29.79
N GLY A 63 12.65 14.20 30.43
CA GLY A 63 11.73 15.18 29.88
C GLY A 63 10.57 15.41 30.84
N SER A 64 10.84 16.19 31.90
CA SER A 64 9.88 16.96 32.72
C SER A 64 8.42 16.49 32.74
N GLY A 65 8.00 15.93 33.88
CA GLY A 65 6.60 15.65 34.13
C GLY A 65 5.70 16.89 34.05
N GLY A 66 4.55 16.72 33.41
CA GLY A 66 3.30 17.42 33.71
C GLY A 66 2.22 16.34 33.65
N ARG A 67 1.55 15.95 34.74
CA ARG A 67 0.35 16.62 35.29
C ARG A 67 -0.46 17.30 34.20
N TYR A 68 -1.67 16.77 33.93
CA TYR A 68 -2.76 17.37 33.16
C TYR A 68 -2.42 18.71 32.50
N ASP A 69 -2.15 18.67 31.20
CA ASP A 69 -1.96 19.90 30.44
C ASP A 69 -3.33 20.47 30.12
N ASP A 70 -3.88 21.27 31.04
CA ASP A 70 -5.06 22.13 30.90
C ASP A 70 -4.90 23.18 29.76
N THR A 71 -3.86 23.03 28.92
CA THR A 71 -3.54 23.94 27.83
C THR A 71 -3.96 23.43 26.46
N LEU A 72 -4.04 22.13 26.14
CA LEU A 72 -4.33 21.68 24.76
C LEU A 72 -5.73 21.09 24.60
N SER A 73 -6.45 21.53 23.57
CA SER A 73 -7.77 21.02 23.21
C SER A 73 -7.89 20.77 21.70
N TYR A 74 -8.75 19.84 21.31
CA TYR A 74 -8.90 19.35 19.94
C TYR A 74 -10.34 19.54 19.49
N HIS A 75 -10.53 20.21 18.36
CA HIS A 75 -11.88 20.54 17.89
C HIS A 75 -12.01 20.27 16.39
N VAL A 76 -13.17 19.77 15.97
CA VAL A 76 -13.54 19.70 14.56
C VAL A 76 -14.55 20.82 14.31
N ILE A 77 -14.11 21.83 13.57
CA ILE A 77 -14.90 23.03 13.29
C ILE A 77 -15.25 23.12 11.81
N SER A 78 -16.36 23.79 11.51
CA SER A 78 -16.83 24.07 10.15
C SER A 78 -17.61 25.38 10.17
N ASN A 79 -17.65 26.08 9.04
CA ASN A 79 -18.52 27.24 8.91
C ASN A 79 -19.95 26.77 8.67
N ARG A 80 -20.81 26.87 9.69
CA ARG A 80 -22.22 26.51 9.64
C ARG A 80 -23.12 27.72 9.84
N CYS A 81 -22.64 28.96 9.73
CA CYS A 81 -23.43 30.16 10.02
C CYS A 81 -24.76 30.24 9.23
N GLN A 82 -24.86 29.59 8.06
CA GLN A 82 -26.11 29.52 7.30
C GLN A 82 -27.11 28.47 7.84
N LEU A 83 -26.60 27.42 8.49
CA LEU A 83 -27.37 26.28 9.02
C LEU A 83 -27.66 26.41 10.52
N ASP A 84 -26.80 27.14 11.25
CA ASP A 84 -26.88 27.38 12.68
C ASP A 84 -26.63 28.86 12.98
N PRO A 85 -27.70 29.66 13.18
CA PRO A 85 -27.60 31.08 13.55
C PRO A 85 -26.93 31.32 14.91
N ASN A 86 -26.83 30.30 15.75
CA ASN A 86 -26.23 30.36 17.08
C ASN A 86 -24.78 29.83 17.09
N GLN A 87 -24.14 29.71 15.93
CA GLN A 87 -22.76 29.25 15.85
C GLN A 87 -21.87 30.05 16.81
N CYS A 88 -21.20 29.34 17.71
CA CYS A 88 -20.34 29.93 18.73
C CYS A 88 -19.28 30.85 18.09
N GLU A 89 -19.25 32.12 18.54
CA GLU A 89 -18.31 33.15 18.07
C GLU A 89 -16.85 32.69 18.17
N LEU A 90 -16.52 31.87 19.18
CA LEU A 90 -15.20 31.26 19.34
C LEU A 90 -14.79 30.38 18.16
N LYS A 91 -15.72 29.60 17.58
CA LYS A 91 -15.42 28.75 16.42
C LYS A 91 -15.11 29.60 15.19
N LEU A 92 -15.75 30.76 15.04
CA LEU A 92 -15.46 31.70 13.95
C LEU A 92 -14.09 32.35 14.13
N ILE A 93 -13.74 32.73 15.36
CA ILE A 93 -12.41 33.25 15.70
C ILE A 93 -11.33 32.21 15.38
N TRP A 94 -11.55 30.94 15.72
CA TRP A 94 -10.61 29.86 15.38
C TRP A 94 -10.51 29.61 13.87
N LEU A 95 -11.62 29.66 13.11
CA LEU A 95 -11.56 29.58 11.64
C LEU A 95 -10.74 30.74 11.04
N LEU A 96 -10.88 31.95 11.59
CA LEU A 96 -10.11 33.11 11.16
C LEU A 96 -8.62 32.94 11.46
N GLN A 97 -8.27 32.52 12.69
CA GLN A 97 -6.89 32.21 13.06
C GLN A 97 -6.30 31.12 12.15
N LEU A 98 -7.07 30.09 11.85
CA LEU A 98 -6.66 29.00 10.97
C LEU A 98 -6.41 29.48 9.53
N SER A 99 -7.29 30.33 8.98
CA SER A 99 -7.12 30.94 7.65
C SER A 99 -5.84 31.77 7.59
N ASN A 100 -5.56 32.56 8.63
CA ASN A 100 -4.34 33.36 8.73
C ASN A 100 -3.09 32.47 8.83
N MET A 101 -3.16 31.40 9.62
CA MET A 101 -2.07 30.43 9.75
C MET A 101 -1.77 29.75 8.41
N PHE A 102 -2.77 29.27 7.69
CA PHE A 102 -2.56 28.69 6.35
C PHE A 102 -1.97 29.70 5.37
N SER A 103 -2.44 30.94 5.39
CA SER A 103 -1.93 32.01 4.53
C SER A 103 -0.45 32.30 4.78
N ALA A 104 0.00 32.23 6.04
CA ALA A 104 1.41 32.42 6.39
C ALA A 104 2.29 31.23 5.99
N HIS A 105 1.79 29.99 6.14
CA HIS A 105 2.59 28.77 5.93
C HIS A 105 2.52 28.22 4.50
N LEU A 106 1.55 28.66 3.70
CA LEU A 106 1.35 28.23 2.31
C LEU A 106 1.43 29.44 1.35
N PRO A 107 2.60 30.07 1.20
CA PRO A 107 2.75 31.31 0.41
C PRO A 107 2.49 31.10 -1.10
N ALA A 108 2.54 29.86 -1.58
CA ALA A 108 2.20 29.52 -2.96
C ALA A 108 0.69 29.60 -3.25
N MET A 109 -0.15 29.68 -2.21
CA MET A 109 -1.61 29.71 -2.32
C MET A 109 -2.13 31.14 -2.11
N ASN A 110 -3.14 31.54 -2.90
CA ASN A 110 -3.80 32.83 -2.73
C ASN A 110 -4.57 32.86 -1.39
N THR A 111 -4.42 33.95 -0.63
CA THR A 111 -5.11 34.17 0.65
C THR A 111 -6.64 34.15 0.51
N GLU A 112 -7.19 34.77 -0.54
CA GLU A 112 -8.63 34.75 -0.84
C GLU A 112 -9.12 33.31 -1.11
N TYR A 113 -8.30 32.51 -1.79
CA TYR A 113 -8.61 31.11 -2.03
C TYR A 113 -8.64 30.29 -0.74
N ILE A 114 -7.65 30.48 0.13
CA ILE A 114 -7.58 29.82 1.44
C ILE A 114 -8.81 30.17 2.25
N THR A 115 -9.13 31.47 2.39
CA THR A 115 -10.28 31.92 3.15
C THR A 115 -11.57 31.34 2.58
N ARG A 116 -11.76 31.34 1.25
CA ARG A 116 -12.95 30.74 0.64
C ARG A 116 -13.11 29.25 0.97
N VAL A 117 -12.02 28.50 1.00
CA VAL A 117 -12.06 27.05 1.29
C VAL A 117 -12.26 26.78 2.79
N VAL A 118 -11.57 27.50 3.66
CA VAL A 118 -11.69 27.34 5.13
C VAL A 118 -13.10 27.68 5.61
N PHE A 119 -13.75 28.68 4.98
CA PHE A 119 -15.11 29.11 5.30
C PHE A 119 -16.19 28.46 4.41
N ASP A 120 -15.85 27.53 3.51
CA ASP A 120 -16.84 26.76 2.75
C ASP A 120 -17.51 25.73 3.68
N GLU A 121 -18.83 25.72 3.70
CA GLU A 121 -19.67 24.84 4.52
C GLU A 121 -19.44 23.33 4.29
N ARG A 122 -18.92 22.95 3.12
CA ARG A 122 -18.60 21.55 2.77
C ARG A 122 -17.26 21.11 3.31
N HIS A 123 -16.43 22.05 3.77
CA HIS A 123 -15.13 21.77 4.36
C HIS A 123 -15.23 21.74 5.88
N ARG A 124 -14.43 20.87 6.48
CA ARG A 124 -14.25 20.74 7.91
C ARG A 124 -12.79 20.94 8.24
N SER A 125 -12.52 21.45 9.42
CA SER A 125 -11.16 21.71 9.89
C SER A 125 -10.97 21.07 11.25
N LEU A 126 -10.02 20.12 11.33
CA LEU A 126 -9.53 19.60 12.60
C LEU A 126 -8.44 20.53 13.10
N ILE A 127 -8.57 21.05 14.32
CA ILE A 127 -7.64 22.00 14.91
C ILE A 127 -7.11 21.55 16.27
N ILE A 128 -5.91 22.01 16.59
CA ILE A 128 -5.32 21.94 17.94
C ILE A 128 -5.29 23.35 18.49
N VAL A 129 -5.91 23.56 19.65
CA VAL A 129 -6.01 24.86 20.32
C VAL A 129 -5.26 24.82 21.64
N LYS A 130 -4.37 25.78 21.84
CA LYS A 130 -3.63 26.01 23.07
C LYS A 130 -4.30 27.09 23.92
N ASN A 131 -4.36 26.88 25.23
CA ASN A 131 -4.99 27.71 26.25
C ASN A 131 -6.43 28.15 25.90
N ARG A 132 -7.17 27.30 25.16
CA ARG A 132 -8.51 27.59 24.61
C ARG A 132 -8.61 28.87 23.75
N ARG A 133 -7.47 29.45 23.32
CA ARG A 133 -7.43 30.75 22.63
C ARG A 133 -6.68 30.75 21.31
N GLU A 134 -5.62 29.95 21.20
CA GLU A 134 -4.69 30.03 20.07
C GLU A 134 -4.70 28.72 19.27
N VAL A 135 -5.03 28.80 17.98
CA VAL A 135 -4.89 27.66 17.06
C VAL A 135 -3.40 27.47 16.71
N ILE A 136 -2.83 26.33 17.13
CA ILE A 136 -1.43 26.01 16.89
C ILE A 136 -1.21 25.08 15.69
N ALA A 137 -2.23 24.33 15.29
CA ALA A 137 -2.17 23.43 14.16
C ALA A 137 -3.56 23.18 13.59
N GLY A 138 -3.65 22.89 12.29
CA GLY A 138 -4.91 22.51 11.69
C GLY A 138 -4.81 21.84 10.33
N ALA A 139 -5.84 21.04 10.06
CA ALA A 139 -6.01 20.28 8.83
C ALA A 139 -7.41 20.54 8.29
N CYS A 140 -7.50 21.13 7.10
CA CYS A 140 -8.76 21.40 6.41
C CYS A 140 -9.00 20.32 5.37
N PHE A 141 -10.16 19.66 5.45
CA PHE A 141 -10.52 18.53 4.61
C PHE A 141 -11.98 18.58 4.15
N ARG A 142 -12.28 17.86 3.08
CA ARG A 142 -13.62 17.71 2.51
C ARG A 142 -13.97 16.24 2.33
N LEU A 143 -15.12 15.84 2.87
CA LEU A 143 -15.58 14.46 2.85
C LEU A 143 -16.39 14.17 1.58
N PHE A 144 -16.13 13.02 0.95
CA PHE A 144 -16.93 12.48 -0.15
C PHE A 144 -17.45 11.08 0.19
N PRO A 145 -18.42 10.96 1.13
CA PRO A 145 -18.85 9.67 1.68
C PRO A 145 -19.39 8.71 0.61
N LYS A 146 -20.14 9.23 -0.38
CA LYS A 146 -20.65 8.42 -1.50
C LYS A 146 -19.55 7.81 -2.39
N ARG A 147 -18.34 8.38 -2.38
CA ARG A 147 -17.20 7.96 -3.20
C ARG A 147 -16.12 7.23 -2.38
N GLY A 148 -16.24 7.24 -1.05
CA GLY A 148 -15.36 6.53 -0.13
C GLY A 148 -13.99 7.19 0.08
N PHE A 149 -13.85 8.50 -0.14
CA PHE A 149 -12.59 9.22 0.09
C PHE A 149 -12.80 10.59 0.73
N SER A 150 -11.71 11.15 1.27
CA SER A 150 -11.62 12.51 1.81
C SER A 150 -10.49 13.27 1.13
N GLU A 151 -10.73 14.52 0.75
CA GLU A 151 -9.71 15.42 0.21
C GLU A 151 -9.11 16.23 1.37
N LEU A 152 -7.81 16.10 1.61
CA LEU A 152 -7.08 16.97 2.52
C LEU A 152 -6.57 18.18 1.73
N ALA A 153 -7.26 19.31 1.91
CA ALA A 153 -7.03 20.55 1.18
C ALA A 153 -5.86 21.36 1.75
N PHE A 154 -5.80 21.54 3.08
CA PHE A 154 -4.72 22.27 3.74
C PHE A 154 -4.25 21.55 5.00
N PHE A 155 -2.96 21.67 5.28
CA PHE A 155 -2.34 21.09 6.47
C PHE A 155 -1.18 21.99 6.91
N ALA A 156 -1.22 22.51 8.14
CA ALA A 156 -0.17 23.39 8.66
C ALA A 156 -0.07 23.33 10.19
N VAL A 157 1.11 23.68 10.69
CA VAL A 157 1.43 23.84 12.11
C VAL A 157 2.15 25.18 12.26
N SER A 158 1.76 25.96 13.27
CA SER A 158 2.35 27.25 13.62
C SER A 158 3.87 27.14 13.78
N HIS A 159 4.61 28.14 13.28
CA HIS A 159 6.08 28.16 13.29
C HIS A 159 6.70 27.88 14.66
N ASP A 160 6.16 28.47 15.72
CA ASP A 160 6.67 28.33 17.10
C ASP A 160 6.51 26.91 17.66
N GLU A 161 5.62 26.13 17.05
CA GLU A 161 5.24 24.79 17.48
C GLU A 161 5.68 23.71 16.47
N GLN A 162 6.43 24.08 15.43
CA GLN A 162 7.04 23.12 14.50
C GLN A 162 8.09 22.26 15.20
N LEU A 163 8.29 21.04 14.68
CA LEU A 163 9.24 20.03 15.19
C LEU A 163 8.95 19.46 16.59
N LYS A 164 7.93 19.95 17.32
CA LYS A 164 7.48 19.40 18.60
C LYS A 164 6.55 18.18 18.48
N GLY A 165 6.29 17.72 17.25
CA GLY A 165 5.46 16.54 16.99
C GLY A 165 3.97 16.80 16.79
N TYR A 166 3.48 18.05 16.94
CA TYR A 166 2.05 18.38 16.76
C TYR A 166 1.50 18.01 15.38
N GLY A 167 2.29 18.14 14.31
CA GLY A 167 1.86 17.69 12.98
C GLY A 167 1.62 16.18 12.90
N LYS A 168 2.47 15.37 13.54
CA LYS A 168 2.28 13.91 13.61
C LYS A 168 1.02 13.59 14.43
N ARG A 169 0.84 14.25 15.57
CA ARG A 169 -0.35 14.07 16.42
C ARG A 169 -1.64 14.48 15.70
N LEU A 170 -1.64 15.62 15.00
CA LEU A 170 -2.77 16.08 14.21
C LEU A 170 -3.14 15.08 13.11
N MET A 171 -2.16 14.53 12.40
CA MET A 171 -2.43 13.54 11.36
C MET A 171 -2.99 12.24 11.94
N ALA A 172 -2.42 11.75 13.05
CA ALA A 172 -2.93 10.55 13.72
C ALA A 172 -4.39 10.72 14.17
N LEU A 173 -4.72 11.88 14.78
CA LEU A 173 -6.09 12.22 15.15
C LEU A 173 -7.01 12.33 13.94
N LEU A 174 -6.52 12.89 12.83
CA LEU A 174 -7.27 12.97 11.58
C LEU A 174 -7.58 11.57 11.03
N GLN A 175 -6.60 10.66 11.05
CA GLN A 175 -6.76 9.28 10.59
C GLN A 175 -7.76 8.50 11.45
N ASP A 176 -7.65 8.66 12.78
CA ASP A 176 -8.60 8.05 13.72
C ASP A 176 -10.02 8.59 13.51
N TYR A 177 -10.17 9.90 13.34
CA TYR A 177 -11.46 10.53 13.05
C TYR A 177 -12.09 10.02 11.73
N HIS A 178 -11.30 9.85 10.68
CA HIS A 178 -11.80 9.33 9.40
C HIS A 178 -12.23 7.88 9.49
N THR A 179 -11.48 7.07 10.24
CA THR A 179 -11.71 5.63 10.39
C THR A 179 -12.92 5.34 11.27
N SER A 180 -12.99 6.00 12.43
CA SER A 180 -14.01 5.75 13.45
C SER A 180 -15.34 6.43 13.15
N GLU A 181 -15.34 7.70 12.79
CA GLU A 181 -16.57 8.51 12.67
C GLU A 181 -17.04 8.67 11.23
N CYS A 182 -16.10 8.93 10.31
CA CYS A 182 -16.48 9.18 8.91
C CYS A 182 -16.67 7.88 8.10
N HIS A 183 -16.13 6.76 8.58
CA HIS A 183 -16.02 5.48 7.87
C HIS A 183 -15.42 5.64 6.46
N ILE A 184 -14.38 6.47 6.35
CA ILE A 184 -13.64 6.72 5.11
C ILE A 184 -12.21 6.21 5.27
N TYR A 185 -11.77 5.41 4.31
CA TYR A 185 -10.48 4.72 4.37
C TYR A 185 -9.46 5.22 3.34
N HIS A 186 -9.76 6.29 2.62
CA HIS A 186 -8.85 6.92 1.67
C HIS A 186 -8.77 8.43 1.92
N ILE A 187 -7.57 8.93 2.17
CA ILE A 187 -7.29 10.37 2.25
C ILE A 187 -6.40 10.76 1.07
N LEU A 188 -6.92 11.62 0.20
CA LEU A 188 -6.24 12.11 -0.99
C LEU A 188 -5.75 13.54 -0.77
N THR A 189 -4.53 13.85 -1.19
CA THR A 189 -3.96 15.19 -1.01
C THR A 189 -2.98 15.56 -2.11
N TYR A 190 -2.87 16.86 -2.38
CA TYR A 190 -1.80 17.44 -3.17
C TYR A 190 -0.73 18.01 -2.24
N ALA A 191 0.42 17.34 -2.20
CA ALA A 191 1.52 17.73 -1.33
C ALA A 191 2.57 18.53 -2.11
N ASP A 192 2.99 19.65 -1.54
CA ASP A 192 4.19 20.35 -2.00
C ASP A 192 5.43 19.45 -1.84
N LYS A 193 6.44 19.66 -2.69
CA LYS A 193 7.68 18.86 -2.69
C LYS A 193 8.39 18.86 -1.33
N THR A 194 8.28 19.95 -0.59
CA THR A 194 8.84 20.10 0.76
C THR A 194 8.10 19.23 1.79
N ALA A 195 6.78 19.08 1.63
CA ALA A 195 5.91 18.33 2.53
C ALA A 195 5.83 16.84 2.20
N THR A 196 6.23 16.41 0.99
CA THR A 196 6.16 15.00 0.56
C THR A 196 6.84 14.04 1.56
N ARG A 197 7.98 14.43 2.14
CA ARG A 197 8.68 13.58 3.13
C ARG A 197 7.87 13.40 4.41
N PHE A 198 7.14 14.44 4.84
CA PHE A 198 6.24 14.34 5.98
C PHE A 198 5.08 13.38 5.67
N PHE A 199 4.37 13.58 4.56
CA PHE A 199 3.25 12.73 4.17
C PHE A 199 3.65 11.27 3.97
N LYS A 200 4.81 10.99 3.36
CA LYS A 200 5.34 9.61 3.25
C LYS A 200 5.53 8.94 4.61
N LYS A 201 5.99 9.68 5.63
CA LYS A 201 6.13 9.15 7.00
C LYS A 201 4.79 8.86 7.67
N GLN A 202 3.71 9.51 7.24
CA GLN A 202 2.35 9.28 7.77
C GLN A 202 1.55 8.24 6.96
N GLY A 203 2.20 7.53 6.03
CA GLY A 203 1.56 6.46 5.25
C GLY A 203 0.98 6.90 3.91
N PHE A 204 1.29 8.11 3.42
CA PHE A 204 0.88 8.54 2.08
C PHE A 204 1.85 8.02 1.01
N SER A 205 1.29 7.61 -0.13
CA SER A 205 2.02 7.12 -1.30
C SER A 205 1.62 7.88 -2.56
N ALA A 206 2.53 8.03 -3.51
CA ALA A 206 2.21 8.54 -4.85
C ALA A 206 1.52 7.47 -5.73
N ASN A 207 1.52 6.20 -5.30
CA ASN A 207 0.77 5.14 -5.95
C ASN A 207 -0.66 5.12 -5.43
N ILE A 208 -1.58 5.73 -6.17
CA ILE A 208 -3.00 5.86 -5.80
C ILE A 208 -3.68 4.53 -6.07
N LYS A 209 -4.23 3.91 -5.02
CA LYS A 209 -4.93 2.63 -5.13
C LYS A 209 -6.39 2.80 -5.53
N LEU A 210 -6.95 3.98 -5.32
CA LEU A 210 -8.34 4.29 -5.66
C LEU A 210 -8.51 4.43 -7.18
N ASP A 211 -9.62 3.90 -7.71
CA ASP A 211 -9.95 4.02 -9.14
C ASP A 211 -10.11 5.49 -9.55
N LYS A 212 -9.57 5.86 -10.72
CA LYS A 212 -9.57 7.25 -11.21
C LYS A 212 -10.97 7.85 -11.29
N GLU A 213 -11.97 7.06 -11.72
CA GLU A 213 -13.38 7.48 -11.84
C GLU A 213 -13.98 7.99 -10.53
N ARG A 214 -13.46 7.54 -9.38
CA ARG A 214 -13.97 7.94 -8.08
C ARG A 214 -13.53 9.34 -7.67
N TYR A 215 -12.38 9.83 -8.12
CA TYR A 215 -11.85 11.13 -7.68
C TYR A 215 -11.72 12.18 -8.81
N ASP A 216 -11.71 11.75 -10.07
CA ASP A 216 -11.54 12.65 -11.21
C ASP A 216 -12.68 13.68 -11.29
N GLY A 217 -12.33 14.97 -11.37
CA GLY A 217 -13.29 16.08 -11.36
C GLY A 217 -13.82 16.51 -9.99
N TYR A 218 -13.49 15.82 -8.90
CA TYR A 218 -13.94 16.17 -7.54
C TYR A 218 -12.86 16.86 -6.71
N ILE A 219 -11.59 16.52 -6.97
CA ILE A 219 -10.42 17.05 -6.28
C ILE A 219 -9.84 18.20 -7.08
N ARG A 220 -9.37 19.25 -6.39
CA ARG A 220 -8.72 20.37 -7.05
C ARG A 220 -7.28 20.02 -7.43
N HIS A 221 -6.90 20.33 -8.67
CA HIS A 221 -5.54 20.11 -9.15
C HIS A 221 -4.64 21.31 -8.85
N TYR A 222 -3.51 21.07 -8.21
CA TYR A 222 -2.50 22.09 -7.93
C TYR A 222 -1.26 21.88 -8.81
N LYS A 223 -0.83 22.92 -9.52
CA LYS A 223 0.36 22.87 -10.35
C LYS A 223 1.59 22.67 -9.47
N TYR A 224 2.51 21.81 -9.90
CA TYR A 224 3.78 21.48 -9.22
C TYR A 224 3.66 20.72 -7.88
N ALA A 225 2.46 20.35 -7.46
CA ALA A 225 2.22 19.49 -6.31
C ALA A 225 2.22 18.00 -6.71
N ILE A 226 2.59 17.14 -5.77
CA ILE A 226 2.60 15.68 -5.94
C ILE A 226 1.28 15.15 -5.38
N PHE A 227 0.52 14.45 -6.21
CA PHE A 227 -0.72 13.81 -5.79
C PHE A 227 -0.41 12.54 -4.99
N MET A 228 -1.01 12.40 -3.80
CA MET A 228 -0.73 11.32 -2.86
C MET A 228 -2.02 10.75 -2.25
N ASP A 229 -2.01 9.45 -1.96
CA ASP A 229 -3.08 8.66 -1.34
C ASP A 229 -2.60 8.03 -0.04
N CYS A 230 -3.42 8.12 1.01
CA CYS A 230 -3.26 7.38 2.26
C CYS A 230 -4.43 6.43 2.44
N GLN A 231 -4.15 5.13 2.33
CA GLN A 231 -5.10 4.07 2.65
C GLN A 231 -5.07 3.79 4.16
N LEU A 232 -6.22 3.93 4.80
CA LEU A 232 -6.38 3.69 6.23
C LEU A 232 -6.89 2.27 6.49
N ASP A 233 -6.45 1.69 7.60
CA ASP A 233 -6.89 0.37 8.06
C ASP A 233 -7.83 0.54 9.27
N PRO A 234 -9.06 -0.01 9.23
CA PRO A 234 -10.02 0.08 10.32
C PRO A 234 -9.59 -0.59 11.63
N SER A 235 -8.64 -1.52 11.57
CA SER A 235 -8.14 -2.24 12.76
C SER A 235 -7.10 -1.46 13.55
N ILE A 236 -6.53 -0.39 12.97
CA ILE A 236 -5.42 0.35 13.56
C ILE A 236 -5.92 1.63 14.21
N VAL A 237 -5.52 1.85 15.47
CA VAL A 237 -5.66 3.14 16.15
C VAL A 237 -4.36 3.92 15.96
N TYR A 238 -4.40 4.96 15.13
CA TYR A 238 -3.24 5.71 14.67
C TYR A 238 -2.63 6.61 15.76
N SER A 239 -3.45 7.15 16.67
CA SER A 239 -2.98 7.91 17.83
C SER A 239 -2.00 7.12 18.71
N LEU A 240 -2.17 5.81 18.80
CA LEU A 240 -1.37 4.90 19.63
C LEU A 240 -0.35 4.10 18.83
N LEU A 241 -0.16 4.42 17.54
CA LEU A 241 0.68 3.63 16.64
C LEU A 241 2.12 3.51 17.14
N ASN A 242 2.66 4.53 17.81
CA ASN A 242 4.02 4.47 18.34
C ASN A 242 4.12 3.55 19.55
N GLU A 243 3.20 3.70 20.51
CA GLU A 243 3.15 2.88 21.73
C GLU A 243 2.90 1.41 21.39
N ASN A 244 1.93 1.15 20.53
CA ASN A 244 1.65 -0.18 20.00
C ASN A 244 2.86 -0.75 19.23
N GLY A 245 3.56 0.09 18.47
CA GLY A 245 4.77 -0.32 17.75
C GLY A 245 5.93 -0.69 18.67
N GLU A 246 6.13 0.05 19.77
CA GLU A 246 7.13 -0.28 20.78
C GLU A 246 6.76 -1.55 21.55
N THR A 247 5.50 -1.68 21.96
CA THR A 247 4.98 -2.89 22.60
C THR A 247 5.12 -4.11 21.70
N LEU A 248 4.80 -3.99 20.41
CA LEU A 248 4.97 -5.07 19.44
C LEU A 248 6.45 -5.44 19.25
N LYS A 249 7.36 -4.45 19.22
CA LYS A 249 8.81 -4.73 19.18
C LYS A 249 9.30 -5.44 20.43
N LYS A 250 8.81 -5.05 21.62
CA LYS A 250 9.13 -5.72 22.88
C LYS A 250 8.62 -7.15 22.87
N LEU A 251 7.34 -7.36 22.49
CA LEU A 251 6.74 -8.69 22.37
C LEU A 251 7.50 -9.57 21.37
N TYR A 252 7.84 -9.03 20.20
CA TYR A 252 8.65 -9.75 19.21
C TYR A 252 10.02 -10.10 19.76
N LYS A 253 10.68 -9.17 20.45
CA LYS A 253 11.98 -9.42 21.08
C LYS A 253 11.88 -10.52 22.14
N CYS A 254 10.87 -10.48 23.01
CA CYS A 254 10.64 -11.53 24.00
C CYS A 254 10.35 -12.89 23.34
N ALA A 255 9.50 -12.92 22.30
CA ALA A 255 9.22 -14.15 21.57
C ALA A 255 10.47 -14.71 20.86
N VAL A 256 11.33 -13.85 20.33
CA VAL A 256 12.61 -14.24 19.74
C VAL A 256 13.59 -14.76 20.81
N GLU A 257 13.65 -14.13 21.99
CA GLU A 257 14.44 -14.59 23.12
C GLU A 257 13.95 -15.96 23.65
N GLU A 258 12.64 -16.21 23.65
CA GLU A 258 12.06 -17.51 24.01
C GLU A 258 12.36 -18.60 22.96
N LEU A 259 12.38 -18.26 21.67
CA LEU A 259 12.68 -19.20 20.58
C LEU A 259 14.18 -19.46 20.40
N ASN A 260 15.03 -18.49 20.71
CA ASN A 260 16.48 -18.55 20.58
C ASN A 260 17.15 -18.34 21.95
N VAL A 261 17.30 -19.44 22.70
CA VAL A 261 17.96 -19.47 24.02
C VAL A 261 19.41 -18.93 23.99
N ASP A 262 20.05 -18.90 22.82
CA ASP A 262 21.51 -18.72 22.67
C ASP A 262 21.94 -17.39 22.00
N HIS A 263 21.15 -16.31 22.06
CA HIS A 263 21.52 -15.03 21.44
C HIS A 263 22.84 -14.40 21.95
N ASN A 264 23.31 -14.79 23.15
CA ASN A 264 24.54 -14.30 23.77
C ASN A 264 25.66 -15.35 23.85
N ARG A 265 25.52 -16.50 23.18
CA ARG A 265 26.57 -17.52 23.21
C ARG A 265 27.74 -17.07 22.31
N LEU A 266 28.81 -16.59 22.94
CA LEU A 266 30.06 -16.33 22.23
C LEU A 266 30.64 -17.68 21.80
N TYR A 267 30.72 -17.91 20.49
CA TYR A 267 31.40 -19.07 19.93
C TYR A 267 32.88 -18.76 19.75
N GLU A 268 33.74 -19.74 20.02
CA GLU A 268 35.19 -19.59 19.79
C GLU A 268 35.48 -19.33 18.31
N GLY A 269 36.59 -18.61 18.05
CA GLY A 269 37.05 -18.33 16.69
C GLY A 269 37.37 -19.61 15.92
N ILE A 270 37.08 -19.64 14.63
CA ILE A 270 37.44 -20.77 13.77
C ILE A 270 38.95 -20.73 13.54
N ASN A 271 39.67 -21.75 14.01
CA ASN A 271 41.10 -21.89 13.76
C ASN A 271 41.33 -22.30 12.30
N GLU A 272 42.01 -21.47 11.51
CA GLU A 272 42.32 -21.71 10.10
C GLU A 272 43.50 -22.67 9.93
N ASP A 273 43.26 -23.98 10.07
CA ASP A 273 44.25 -25.01 9.74
C ASP A 273 44.27 -25.27 8.23
N GLY A 274 44.78 -24.31 7.44
CA GLY A 274 45.31 -24.51 6.07
C GLY A 274 44.41 -25.08 4.96
N ASP A 275 43.19 -25.53 5.25
CA ASP A 275 42.30 -26.18 4.30
C ASP A 275 41.09 -25.30 4.00
N THR A 276 40.84 -25.02 2.72
CA THR A 276 40.00 -23.90 2.27
C THR A 276 38.49 -24.15 2.41
N ARG A 277 38.07 -25.23 3.09
CA ARG A 277 36.65 -25.66 3.20
C ARG A 277 36.32 -26.25 4.57
N PHE A 278 35.72 -25.42 5.44
CA PHE A 278 35.16 -25.87 6.71
C PHE A 278 33.69 -26.31 6.53
N PRO A 279 33.30 -27.53 6.96
CA PRO A 279 31.91 -27.96 6.89
C PRO A 279 31.05 -27.15 7.86
N LEU A 280 29.92 -26.60 7.36
CA LEU A 280 28.97 -25.76 8.11
C LEU A 280 28.46 -26.42 9.40
N SER A 281 28.44 -27.75 9.46
CA SER A 281 28.04 -28.54 10.63
C SER A 281 29.02 -28.49 11.80
N LYS A 282 30.27 -28.05 11.58
CA LYS A 282 31.30 -27.90 12.63
C LYS A 282 31.37 -26.48 13.20
N ILE A 283 30.59 -25.56 12.66
CA ILE A 283 30.54 -24.17 13.13
C ILE A 283 29.49 -24.10 14.23
N ALA A 284 29.94 -23.89 15.46
CA ALA A 284 29.07 -23.74 16.61
C ALA A 284 28.12 -22.53 16.40
N GLY A 285 26.83 -22.71 16.68
CA GLY A 285 25.78 -21.69 16.46
C GLY A 285 24.96 -21.84 15.18
N LEU A 286 25.35 -22.73 14.26
CA LEU A 286 24.55 -23.08 13.08
C LEU A 286 23.63 -24.32 13.29
N GLU A 287 23.47 -24.77 14.54
CA GLU A 287 22.69 -25.97 14.89
C GLU A 287 21.19 -25.83 14.59
N HIS A 288 20.65 -24.61 14.80
CA HIS A 288 19.23 -24.27 14.58
C HIS A 288 19.00 -23.50 13.27
N SER A 289 20.07 -23.21 12.52
CA SER A 289 19.90 -22.69 11.17
C SER A 289 19.09 -23.74 10.40
N PRO A 290 18.02 -23.36 9.68
CA PRO A 290 17.38 -24.31 8.79
C PRO A 290 18.49 -24.77 7.85
N GLN A 291 18.96 -26.01 8.08
CA GLN A 291 19.81 -26.67 7.11
C GLN A 291 19.07 -26.44 5.79
N ILE A 292 19.69 -25.80 4.80
CA ILE A 292 19.18 -25.89 3.43
C ILE A 292 19.04 -27.38 3.25
N PRO A 293 17.82 -27.94 3.28
CA PRO A 293 17.69 -29.34 3.60
C PRO A 293 18.45 -30.06 2.50
N ALA A 294 19.14 -31.15 2.80
CA ALA A 294 19.79 -31.95 1.76
C ALA A 294 18.84 -32.23 0.58
N ALA A 295 17.51 -32.21 0.84
CA ALA A 295 16.42 -32.17 -0.12
C ALA A 295 16.43 -31.01 -1.13
N ALA A 296 16.76 -29.76 -0.77
CA ALA A 296 16.87 -28.63 -1.70
C ALA A 296 18.04 -28.82 -2.70
N LYS A 297 19.16 -29.36 -2.24
CA LYS A 297 20.26 -29.78 -3.15
C LYS A 297 19.87 -30.99 -4.00
N GLN A 298 19.11 -31.94 -3.46
CA GLN A 298 18.66 -33.12 -4.19
C GLN A 298 17.60 -32.78 -5.26
N HIS A 299 16.73 -31.84 -4.94
CA HIS A 299 15.75 -31.26 -5.85
C HIS A 299 16.42 -30.62 -7.07
N ASP A 300 17.45 -29.78 -6.87
CA ASP A 300 18.16 -29.12 -7.97
C ASP A 300 18.92 -30.12 -8.84
N VAL A 301 19.47 -31.19 -8.25
CA VAL A 301 20.09 -32.30 -8.97
C VAL A 301 19.08 -33.00 -9.87
N GLU A 302 17.87 -33.27 -9.37
CA GLU A 302 16.81 -33.89 -10.17
C GLU A 302 16.28 -32.95 -11.27
N ILE A 303 16.06 -31.66 -10.98
CA ILE A 303 15.70 -30.68 -12.02
C ILE A 303 16.75 -30.67 -13.11
N LYS A 304 18.04 -30.58 -12.74
CA LYS A 304 19.14 -30.55 -13.71
C LYS A 304 19.13 -31.79 -14.61
N ARG A 305 18.95 -32.97 -14.02
CA ARG A 305 18.83 -34.25 -14.76
C ARG A 305 17.65 -34.25 -15.73
N ILE A 306 16.50 -33.70 -15.33
CA ILE A 306 15.32 -33.59 -16.21
C ILE A 306 15.61 -32.63 -17.35
N LEU A 307 16.16 -31.46 -17.05
CA LEU A 307 16.50 -30.43 -18.04
C LEU A 307 17.50 -30.95 -19.07
N ASP A 308 18.56 -31.62 -18.64
CA ASP A 308 19.58 -32.19 -19.54
C ASP A 308 18.95 -33.22 -20.50
N LYS A 309 18.05 -34.08 -19.98
CA LYS A 309 17.33 -35.06 -20.81
C LYS A 309 16.36 -34.39 -21.79
N MET A 310 15.69 -33.33 -21.37
CA MET A 310 14.78 -32.58 -22.23
C MET A 310 15.55 -31.85 -23.33
N LYS A 311 16.64 -31.16 -23.01
CA LYS A 311 17.49 -30.44 -23.99
C LYS A 311 18.07 -31.37 -25.05
N ASN A 312 18.45 -32.58 -24.66
CA ASN A 312 19.03 -33.58 -25.57
C ASN A 312 17.97 -34.42 -26.31
N HIS A 313 16.67 -34.16 -26.12
CA HIS A 313 15.62 -34.88 -26.83
C HIS A 313 15.51 -34.39 -28.28
N LYS A 314 15.29 -35.30 -29.23
CA LYS A 314 15.16 -34.99 -30.67
C LYS A 314 14.10 -33.92 -30.98
N SER A 315 13.04 -33.86 -30.18
CA SER A 315 11.93 -32.91 -30.32
C SER A 315 12.12 -31.60 -29.55
N ALA A 316 13.30 -31.36 -28.96
CA ALA A 316 13.55 -30.18 -28.14
C ALA A 316 13.86 -28.92 -28.94
N TRP A 317 14.18 -29.05 -30.24
CA TRP A 317 14.69 -27.98 -31.09
C TRP A 317 13.88 -26.66 -31.06
N PRO A 318 12.53 -26.63 -30.93
CA PRO A 318 11.80 -25.36 -30.85
C PRO A 318 11.94 -24.65 -29.50
N PHE A 319 12.35 -25.38 -28.46
CA PHE A 319 12.31 -24.95 -27.07
C PHE A 319 13.69 -24.62 -26.51
N LEU A 320 14.77 -24.81 -27.30
CA LEU A 320 16.14 -24.65 -26.79
C LEU A 320 16.51 -23.21 -26.48
N LYS A 321 15.90 -22.24 -27.18
CA LYS A 321 16.17 -20.81 -27.06
C LYS A 321 14.88 -20.00 -27.19
N PRO A 322 14.86 -18.75 -26.69
CA PRO A 322 13.75 -17.84 -26.93
C PRO A 322 13.47 -17.66 -28.43
N VAL A 323 12.20 -17.45 -28.77
CA VAL A 323 11.80 -17.12 -30.14
C VAL A 323 12.07 -15.64 -30.42
N ASP A 324 12.81 -15.35 -31.48
CA ASP A 324 13.11 -13.97 -31.91
C ASP A 324 11.83 -13.26 -32.38
N ALA A 325 11.38 -12.25 -31.61
CA ALA A 325 10.16 -11.49 -31.91
C ALA A 325 10.20 -10.81 -33.30
N ASP A 326 11.38 -10.40 -33.76
CA ASP A 326 11.58 -9.70 -35.04
C ASP A 326 11.46 -10.61 -36.27
N ARG A 327 11.42 -11.92 -36.09
CA ARG A 327 11.33 -12.92 -37.18
C ARG A 327 9.94 -13.52 -37.35
N MET A 328 8.97 -13.09 -36.53
CA MET A 328 7.60 -13.60 -36.60
C MET A 328 6.71 -12.70 -37.47
N PRO A 329 5.87 -13.27 -38.36
CA PRO A 329 4.88 -12.49 -39.11
C PRO A 329 3.95 -11.73 -38.16
N GLN A 330 3.56 -10.51 -38.53
CA GLN A 330 2.68 -9.61 -37.74
C GLN A 330 1.29 -10.19 -37.37
N ASN A 331 0.95 -11.39 -37.83
CA ASN A 331 -0.34 -12.04 -37.61
C ASN A 331 -0.32 -13.15 -36.54
N ASP A 332 0.82 -13.41 -35.88
CA ASP A 332 0.89 -14.43 -34.84
C ASP A 332 0.47 -13.90 -33.46
N LYS A 333 -0.46 -14.63 -32.83
CA LYS A 333 -1.02 -14.32 -31.50
C LYS A 333 0.10 -14.17 -30.48
N THR A 334 0.18 -13.01 -29.84
CA THR A 334 1.17 -12.72 -28.80
C THR A 334 1.09 -13.77 -27.69
N VAL A 335 2.18 -14.53 -27.51
CA VAL A 335 2.35 -15.40 -26.34
C VAL A 335 2.56 -14.51 -25.12
N GLU A 336 1.56 -14.44 -24.24
CA GLU A 336 1.53 -13.53 -23.09
C GLU A 336 2.70 -13.73 -22.11
N TYR A 337 3.14 -14.98 -21.93
CA TYR A 337 4.24 -15.33 -21.02
C TYR A 337 5.20 -16.31 -21.69
N PRO A 338 6.15 -15.83 -22.52
CA PRO A 338 7.11 -16.69 -23.20
C PRO A 338 7.97 -17.47 -22.19
N MET A 339 8.31 -18.71 -22.54
CA MET A 339 9.15 -19.59 -21.74
C MET A 339 9.85 -20.60 -22.65
N ASP A 340 11.11 -20.91 -22.35
CA ASP A 340 11.97 -21.81 -23.10
C ASP A 340 13.00 -22.50 -22.17
N LEU A 341 13.69 -23.53 -22.67
CA LEU A 341 14.62 -24.34 -21.88
C LEU A 341 15.91 -23.58 -21.51
N GLN A 342 16.28 -22.51 -22.21
CA GLN A 342 17.39 -21.66 -21.81
C GLN A 342 16.99 -20.84 -20.58
N MET A 343 15.84 -20.16 -20.63
CA MET A 343 15.30 -19.40 -19.50
C MET A 343 15.09 -20.29 -18.26
N ILE A 344 14.55 -21.50 -18.44
CA ILE A 344 14.37 -22.46 -17.35
C ILE A 344 15.72 -22.84 -16.72
N ASN A 345 16.78 -22.98 -17.51
CA ASN A 345 18.13 -23.27 -17.02
C ASN A 345 18.73 -22.09 -16.25
N GLU A 346 18.61 -20.87 -16.78
CA GLU A 346 19.11 -19.65 -16.11
C GLU A 346 18.43 -19.45 -14.75
N ARG A 347 17.13 -19.78 -14.65
CA ARG A 347 16.39 -19.79 -13.39
C ARG A 347 16.90 -20.83 -12.41
N LEU A 348 17.25 -22.03 -12.88
CA LEU A 348 17.87 -23.06 -12.04
C LEU A 348 19.22 -22.56 -11.49
N ASP A 349 20.09 -22.02 -12.35
CA ASP A 349 21.43 -21.56 -11.96
C ASP A 349 21.38 -20.42 -10.93
N ARG A 350 20.31 -19.62 -10.93
CA ARG A 350 20.05 -18.55 -9.95
C ARG A 350 19.34 -19.01 -8.68
N GLY A 351 19.05 -20.30 -8.52
CA GLY A 351 18.33 -20.83 -7.36
C GLY A 351 16.86 -20.43 -7.28
N TYR A 352 16.22 -20.13 -8.41
CA TYR A 352 14.81 -19.69 -8.45
C TYR A 352 13.82 -20.78 -7.99
N TYR A 353 14.13 -22.05 -8.27
CA TYR A 353 13.26 -23.17 -7.95
C TYR A 353 13.43 -23.63 -6.51
N VAL A 354 12.92 -22.85 -5.56
CA VAL A 354 12.90 -23.24 -4.14
C VAL A 354 11.96 -24.43 -3.84
N HIS A 355 11.17 -24.85 -4.82
CA HIS A 355 10.23 -25.97 -4.76
C HIS A 355 9.96 -26.52 -6.19
N GLU A 356 9.79 -27.83 -6.36
CA GLU A 356 9.60 -28.49 -7.67
C GLU A 356 8.38 -28.01 -8.43
N ARG A 357 7.36 -27.55 -7.71
CA ARG A 357 6.14 -27.01 -8.31
C ARG A 357 6.43 -25.82 -9.22
N LEU A 358 7.40 -24.98 -8.87
CA LEU A 358 7.79 -23.83 -9.67
C LEU A 358 8.41 -24.26 -11.00
N PHE A 359 9.27 -25.27 -10.97
CA PHE A 359 9.87 -25.85 -12.17
C PHE A 359 8.82 -26.53 -13.06
N ILE A 360 7.92 -27.31 -12.47
CA ILE A 360 6.86 -27.98 -13.22
C ILE A 360 5.90 -26.97 -13.86
N ALA A 361 5.60 -25.86 -13.17
CA ALA A 361 4.79 -24.78 -13.73
C ALA A 361 5.46 -24.14 -14.96
N ASP A 362 6.77 -23.91 -14.93
CA ASP A 362 7.51 -23.37 -16.08
C ASP A 362 7.52 -24.34 -17.27
N LEU A 363 7.72 -25.64 -17.03
CA LEU A 363 7.58 -26.67 -18.07
C LEU A 363 6.17 -26.69 -18.67
N ARG A 364 5.12 -26.64 -17.84
CA ARG A 364 3.72 -26.60 -18.31
C ARG A 364 3.46 -25.37 -19.15
N ARG A 365 3.93 -24.20 -18.71
CA ARG A 365 3.77 -22.94 -19.44
C ARG A 365 4.44 -23.00 -20.81
N MET A 366 5.69 -23.44 -20.88
CA MET A 366 6.42 -23.63 -22.15
C MET A 366 5.64 -24.51 -23.13
N LEU A 367 5.17 -25.68 -22.67
CA LEU A 367 4.44 -26.63 -23.51
C LEU A 367 3.04 -26.14 -23.90
N ASN A 368 2.30 -25.54 -22.97
CA ASN A 368 0.96 -24.99 -23.22
C ASN A 368 1.01 -23.83 -24.22
N ASN A 369 2.05 -22.99 -24.16
CA ASN A 369 2.25 -21.93 -25.14
C ASN A 369 2.44 -22.52 -26.54
N CYS A 370 3.19 -23.62 -26.66
CA CYS A 370 3.34 -24.33 -27.92
C CYS A 370 2.00 -24.86 -28.45
N PHE A 371 1.20 -25.53 -27.62
CA PHE A 371 -0.08 -26.10 -28.04
C PHE A 371 -1.14 -25.04 -28.39
N LYS A 372 -1.10 -23.86 -27.76
CA LYS A 372 -2.02 -22.76 -28.05
C LYS A 372 -1.67 -22.03 -29.34
N SER A 373 -0.37 -21.92 -29.64
CA SER A 373 0.12 -21.07 -30.73
C SER A 373 0.27 -21.82 -32.03
N ASN A 374 0.44 -23.15 -31.99
CA ASN A 374 0.71 -23.96 -33.17
C ASN A 374 -0.49 -24.86 -33.50
N PRO A 375 -0.86 -25.01 -34.79
CA PRO A 375 -1.93 -25.92 -35.20
C PRO A 375 -1.52 -27.39 -35.01
N THR A 376 -2.50 -28.27 -34.82
CA THR A 376 -2.31 -29.69 -34.44
C THR A 376 -1.56 -30.54 -35.46
N ASN A 377 -1.54 -30.11 -36.73
CA ASN A 377 -0.82 -30.74 -37.84
C ASN A 377 0.58 -30.15 -38.07
N SER A 378 1.05 -29.23 -37.23
CA SER A 378 2.38 -28.65 -37.36
C SER A 378 3.47 -29.53 -36.74
N THR A 379 4.67 -29.48 -37.30
CA THR A 379 5.87 -30.11 -36.74
C THR A 379 6.22 -29.56 -35.35
N TYR A 380 5.87 -28.30 -35.07
CA TYR A 380 6.01 -27.69 -33.74
C TYR A 380 5.09 -28.33 -32.71
N TYR A 381 3.82 -28.53 -33.06
CA TYR A 381 2.84 -29.17 -32.18
C TYR A 381 3.20 -30.64 -31.93
N GLU A 382 3.62 -31.37 -32.97
CA GLU A 382 4.14 -32.74 -32.84
C GLU A 382 5.36 -32.79 -31.91
N ALA A 383 6.33 -31.90 -32.11
CA ALA A 383 7.52 -31.81 -31.27
C ALA A 383 7.16 -31.50 -29.80
N GLY A 384 6.24 -30.57 -29.56
CA GLY A 384 5.72 -30.25 -28.24
C GLY A 384 5.00 -31.42 -27.57
N TYR A 385 4.23 -32.19 -28.33
CA TYR A 385 3.52 -33.37 -27.83
C TYR A 385 4.51 -34.45 -27.35
N GLU A 386 5.49 -34.78 -28.19
CA GLU A 386 6.54 -35.76 -27.85
C GLU A 386 7.38 -35.30 -26.64
N LEU A 387 7.79 -34.03 -26.62
CA LEU A 387 8.56 -33.47 -25.51
C LEU A 387 7.75 -33.45 -24.21
N CYS A 388 6.44 -33.15 -24.28
CA CYS A 388 5.53 -33.19 -23.13
C CYS A 388 5.39 -34.61 -22.56
N ALA A 389 5.31 -35.63 -23.42
CA ALA A 389 5.23 -37.02 -22.97
C ALA A 389 6.49 -37.43 -22.18
N VAL A 390 7.66 -37.03 -22.67
CA VAL A 390 8.95 -37.24 -21.99
C VAL A 390 9.02 -36.46 -20.67
N ALA A 391 8.67 -35.17 -20.70
CA ALA A 391 8.66 -34.31 -19.51
C ALA A 391 7.75 -34.88 -18.41
N ARG A 392 6.52 -35.29 -18.77
CA ARG A 392 5.58 -35.91 -17.83
C ARG A 392 6.15 -37.18 -17.19
N ARG A 393 6.80 -38.04 -17.97
CA ARG A 393 7.41 -39.28 -17.47
C ARG A 393 8.57 -39.00 -16.51
N LEU A 394 9.44 -38.04 -16.87
CA LEU A 394 10.60 -37.67 -16.07
C LEU A 394 10.18 -37.00 -14.75
N VAL A 395 9.24 -36.05 -14.81
CA VAL A 395 8.69 -35.36 -13.63
C VAL A 395 7.98 -36.34 -12.70
N LYS A 396 7.13 -37.25 -13.21
CA LYS A 396 6.47 -38.26 -12.35
C LYS A 396 7.46 -39.19 -11.63
N ARG A 397 8.61 -39.47 -12.25
CA ARG A 397 9.65 -40.30 -11.65
C ARG A 397 10.44 -39.56 -10.57
N ALA A 398 10.82 -38.32 -10.84
CA ALA A 398 11.61 -37.50 -9.92
C ALA A 398 10.77 -36.93 -8.77
N PHE A 399 9.53 -36.55 -9.05
CA PHE A 399 8.62 -35.85 -8.14
C PHE A 399 7.25 -36.55 -8.08
N PRO A 400 7.17 -37.80 -7.58
CA PRO A 400 5.93 -38.59 -7.59
C PRO A 400 4.83 -38.01 -6.69
N LYS A 401 5.20 -37.20 -5.69
CA LYS A 401 4.27 -36.56 -4.74
C LYS A 401 3.74 -35.21 -5.22
N SER A 402 4.16 -34.72 -6.38
CA SER A 402 3.66 -33.46 -6.92
C SER A 402 2.17 -33.58 -7.27
N ASP A 403 1.43 -32.49 -7.07
CA ASP A 403 0.03 -32.37 -7.47
C ASP A 403 -0.16 -31.79 -8.88
N ILE A 404 0.94 -31.37 -9.52
CA ILE A 404 0.94 -30.82 -10.87
C ILE A 404 1.94 -31.57 -11.76
N PHE A 405 1.58 -31.73 -13.04
CA PHE A 405 2.42 -32.41 -14.04
C PHE A 405 2.25 -31.77 -15.42
N PRO A 406 3.23 -31.89 -16.34
CA PRO A 406 3.02 -31.64 -17.75
C PRO A 406 1.87 -32.50 -18.29
N GLU A 407 0.91 -31.87 -18.96
CA GLU A 407 -0.31 -32.51 -19.44
C GLU A 407 -0.30 -32.56 -20.97
N LEU A 408 -0.59 -33.75 -21.51
CA LEU A 408 -0.76 -33.91 -22.94
C LEU A 408 -2.10 -33.30 -23.36
N PRO A 409 -2.17 -32.61 -24.50
CA PRO A 409 -3.41 -32.08 -25.02
C PRO A 409 -4.34 -33.21 -25.46
N SER A 410 -5.64 -32.95 -25.50
CA SER A 410 -6.66 -33.95 -25.90
C SER A 410 -6.50 -34.41 -27.35
N PHE A 411 -6.00 -33.53 -28.22
CA PHE A 411 -5.76 -33.83 -29.63
C PHE A 411 -4.33 -34.32 -29.84
N LYS A 412 -4.22 -35.57 -30.32
CA LYS A 412 -2.93 -36.15 -30.74
C LYS A 412 -2.50 -35.54 -32.08
N PRO A 413 -1.20 -35.36 -32.31
CA PRO A 413 -0.69 -35.02 -33.64
C PRO A 413 -1.06 -36.13 -34.64
N HIS A 414 -1.35 -35.73 -35.88
CA HIS A 414 -1.80 -36.60 -36.96
C HIS A 414 -0.65 -37.23 -37.74
#